data_AF-A0A8J4EMB4-F1
#
_entry.id   AF-A0A8J4EMB4-F1
#
_cell.length_a   1.000
_cell.length_b   1.000
_cell.length_c   1.000
_cell.angle_alpha   90.00
_cell.angle_beta   90.00
_cell.angle_gamma   90.00
#
_symmetry.space_group_name_H-M   'P 1'
#
loop_
_entity.id
_entity.type
_entity.pdbx_description
1 polymer ?
#
loop_
_entity_poly.entity_id
_entity_poly.type
_entity_poly.pdbx_seq_one_letter_code
_entity_poly.pdbx_strand_id
1 'polypeptide(L)'
;METELPLRPMTVGELLDASVVLLRRGWPPLVALGLVVALGQQALVGLVAPMPASVWSDPTGFWLWLGAWLGTESAAIAILAAPASVAAARTVVGDPVGRRTLLTAPGRRWPAVLGLAVLIGAVAAGAVFACGLPWAVAYAACGLVVPVLVADRATGGQVIARPLVLLVRGSCRAGGIRLLGYLGWLTVRFAVGIGAQQLLDRSPVAVPFAAAIGWVVVDAIAYPALACLDACLHLENRMRTEGLDLALATASARRRRTVLEAIR
;
A
#
# COMPACT_ATOMS: atom_id res chain seq x y z
N MET A 1 -0.82 27.08 -6.36
CA MET A 1 -1.15 25.79 -5.72
C MET A 1 0.13 25.24 -5.15
N GLU A 2 0.28 25.30 -3.83
CA GLU A 2 1.42 24.69 -3.16
C GLU A 2 1.33 23.17 -3.33
N THR A 3 2.37 22.56 -3.89
CA THR A 3 2.52 21.10 -3.91
C THR A 3 2.80 20.68 -2.47
N GLU A 4 1.77 20.22 -1.75
CA GLU A 4 1.88 19.74 -0.36
C GLU A 4 2.84 18.56 -0.19
N LEU A 5 3.19 17.84 -1.26
CA LEU A 5 4.29 16.89 -1.23
C LEU A 5 5.62 17.66 -1.40
N PRO A 6 6.48 17.70 -0.36
CA PRO A 6 7.75 18.40 -0.47
C PRO A 6 8.60 17.77 -1.57
N LEU A 7 9.11 18.59 -2.49
CA LEU A 7 10.09 18.17 -3.50
C LEU A 7 11.50 18.14 -2.89
N ARG A 8 11.65 17.44 -1.77
CA ARG A 8 12.92 17.22 -1.08
C ARG A 8 12.90 15.87 -0.37
N PRO A 9 14.08 15.30 -0.04
CA PRO A 9 14.14 14.10 0.77
C PRO A 9 13.47 14.32 2.14
N MET A 10 12.53 13.44 2.49
CA MET A 10 11.69 13.56 3.69
C MET A 10 12.21 12.70 4.85
N THR A 11 11.97 13.15 6.07
CA THR A 11 12.11 12.34 7.29
C THR A 11 11.02 11.26 7.37
N VAL A 12 11.14 10.30 8.29
CA VAL A 12 10.14 9.24 8.48
C VAL A 12 8.78 9.84 8.88
N GLY A 13 8.77 10.82 9.79
CA GLY A 13 7.55 11.50 10.23
C GLY A 13 6.86 12.27 9.09
N GLU A 14 7.63 13.02 8.30
CA GLU A 14 7.10 13.73 7.11
C GLU A 14 6.53 12.75 6.08
N LEU A 15 7.14 11.57 5.89
CA LEU A 15 6.62 10.54 4.98
C LEU A 15 5.29 9.95 5.45
N LEU A 16 5.16 9.69 6.75
CA LEU A 16 3.92 9.18 7.33
C LEU A 16 2.81 10.23 7.20
N ASP A 17 3.10 11.50 7.54
CA ASP A 17 2.15 12.60 7.38
C ASP A 17 1.74 12.80 5.91
N ALA A 18 2.71 12.81 4.99
CA ALA A 18 2.46 12.89 3.55
C ALA A 18 1.54 11.78 3.04
N SER A 19 1.69 10.54 3.54
CA SER A 19 0.83 9.43 3.14
C SER A 19 -0.62 9.61 3.65
N VAL A 20 -0.80 10.16 4.86
CA VAL A 20 -2.12 10.51 5.41
C VAL A 20 -2.75 11.67 4.64
N VAL A 21 -1.99 12.71 4.31
CA VAL A 21 -2.45 13.83 3.47
C VAL A 21 -2.90 13.32 2.10
N LEU A 22 -2.11 12.42 1.50
CA LEU A 22 -2.46 11.80 0.21
C LEU A 22 -3.76 11.00 0.30
N LEU A 23 -3.92 10.20 1.35
CA LEU A 23 -5.15 9.46 1.61
C LEU A 23 -6.34 10.41 1.77
N ARG A 24 -6.20 11.47 2.58
CA ARG A 24 -7.27 12.46 2.82
C ARG A 24 -7.72 13.16 1.54
N ARG A 25 -6.82 13.44 0.60
CA ARG A 25 -7.18 14.04 -0.69
C ARG A 25 -7.96 13.08 -1.59
N GLY A 26 -7.62 11.80 -1.54
CA GLY A 26 -8.24 10.74 -2.34
C GLY A 26 -9.25 9.88 -1.59
N TRP A 27 -9.73 10.31 -0.40
CA TRP A 27 -10.31 9.38 0.57
C TRP A 27 -11.55 8.62 0.07
N PRO A 28 -12.55 9.22 -0.62
CA PRO A 28 -13.77 8.48 -0.91
C PRO A 28 -13.54 7.24 -1.80
N PRO A 29 -12.87 7.32 -2.96
CA PRO A 29 -12.63 6.14 -3.77
C PRO A 29 -11.60 5.18 -3.15
N LEU A 30 -10.59 5.69 -2.43
CA LEU A 30 -9.57 4.83 -1.80
C LEU A 30 -10.15 4.00 -0.65
N VAL A 31 -10.95 4.61 0.23
CA VAL A 31 -11.60 3.92 1.35
C VAL A 31 -12.72 3.00 0.85
N ALA A 32 -13.49 3.42 -0.17
CA ALA A 32 -14.51 2.54 -0.76
C ALA A 32 -13.89 1.29 -1.40
N LEU A 33 -12.80 1.45 -2.16
CA LEU A 33 -12.06 0.31 -2.71
C LEU A 33 -11.40 -0.51 -1.60
N GLY A 34 -10.86 0.15 -0.57
CA GLY A 34 -10.31 -0.49 0.62
C GLY A 34 -11.33 -1.39 1.32
N LEU A 35 -12.56 -0.92 1.49
CA LEU A 35 -13.67 -1.70 2.05
C LEU A 35 -14.00 -2.92 1.20
N VAL A 36 -14.11 -2.77 -0.12
CA VAL A 36 -14.40 -3.89 -1.04
C VAL A 36 -13.29 -4.94 -0.96
N VAL A 37 -12.03 -4.51 -0.96
CA VAL A 37 -10.88 -5.41 -0.90
C VAL A 37 -10.78 -6.08 0.48
N ALA A 38 -11.03 -5.35 1.57
CA ALA A 38 -11.04 -5.91 2.92
C ALA A 38 -12.14 -6.98 3.08
N LEU A 39 -13.36 -6.71 2.60
CA LEU A 39 -14.44 -7.71 2.58
C LEU A 39 -14.06 -8.94 1.74
N GLY A 40 -13.48 -8.72 0.55
CA GLY A 40 -13.00 -9.79 -0.33
C GLY A 40 -11.92 -10.64 0.33
N GLN A 41 -10.98 -10.02 1.05
CA GLN A 41 -9.96 -10.72 1.81
C GLN A 41 -10.58 -11.59 2.91
N GLN A 42 -11.45 -11.02 3.76
CA GLN A 42 -12.05 -11.76 4.87
C GLN A 42 -12.85 -12.97 4.36
N ALA A 43 -13.62 -12.80 3.28
CA ALA A 43 -14.34 -13.89 2.64
C ALA A 43 -13.40 -14.96 2.05
N LEU A 44 -12.33 -14.54 1.36
CA LEU A 44 -11.38 -15.45 0.73
C LEU A 44 -10.60 -16.26 1.77
N VAL A 45 -10.08 -15.61 2.80
CA VAL A 45 -9.34 -16.29 3.87
C VAL A 45 -10.26 -17.24 4.64
N GLY A 46 -11.47 -16.80 4.99
CA GLY A 46 -12.45 -17.66 5.67
C GLY A 46 -12.84 -18.90 4.85
N LEU A 47 -12.84 -18.82 3.52
CA LEU A 47 -13.13 -19.94 2.62
C LEU A 47 -11.93 -20.90 2.47
N VAL A 48 -10.74 -20.36 2.21
CA VAL A 48 -9.58 -21.15 1.75
C VAL A 48 -8.73 -21.66 2.92
N ALA A 49 -8.67 -20.90 4.01
CA ALA A 49 -7.85 -21.23 5.16
C ALA A 49 -8.56 -20.71 6.42
N PRO A 50 -9.62 -21.37 6.90
CA PRO A 50 -10.32 -20.96 8.11
C PRO A 50 -9.39 -21.02 9.34
N MET A 51 -9.60 -20.11 10.29
CA MET A 51 -8.79 -20.05 11.51
C MET A 51 -8.98 -21.34 12.34
N PRO A 52 -7.90 -22.06 12.71
CA PRO A 52 -8.03 -23.27 13.52
C PRO A 52 -8.50 -22.93 14.94
N ALA A 53 -9.26 -23.85 15.55
CA ALA A 53 -9.79 -23.67 16.90
C ALA A 53 -8.68 -23.58 17.98
N SER A 54 -7.52 -24.19 17.73
CA SER A 54 -6.34 -24.10 18.58
C SER A 54 -5.06 -24.20 17.76
N VAL A 55 -4.14 -23.26 18.00
CA VAL A 55 -2.82 -23.22 17.38
C VAL A 55 -1.97 -24.42 17.79
N TRP A 56 -2.14 -24.91 19.02
CA TRP A 56 -1.33 -26.01 19.58
C TRP A 56 -1.71 -27.37 19.01
N SER A 57 -2.98 -27.57 18.64
CA SER A 57 -3.46 -28.84 18.08
C SER A 57 -3.30 -28.93 16.57
N ASP A 58 -3.27 -27.79 15.87
CA ASP A 58 -3.13 -27.74 14.42
C ASP A 58 -2.13 -26.64 13.99
N PRO A 59 -0.81 -26.87 14.19
CA PRO A 59 0.22 -25.93 13.79
C PRO A 59 0.22 -25.68 12.28
N THR A 60 -0.03 -26.71 11.48
CA THR A 60 -0.05 -26.63 10.02
C THR A 60 -1.20 -25.77 9.53
N GLY A 61 -2.41 -25.96 10.06
CA GLY A 61 -3.56 -25.12 9.75
C GLY A 61 -3.34 -23.67 10.18
N PHE A 62 -2.66 -23.43 11.30
CA PHE A 62 -2.29 -22.07 11.73
C PHE A 62 -1.35 -21.40 10.72
N TRP A 63 -0.29 -22.08 10.27
CA TRP A 63 0.62 -21.54 9.27
C TRP A 63 -0.06 -21.31 7.91
N LEU A 64 -0.99 -22.18 7.52
CA LEU A 64 -1.80 -22.00 6.32
C LEU A 64 -2.70 -20.77 6.43
N TRP A 65 -3.42 -20.61 7.54
CA TRP A 65 -4.23 -19.43 7.82
C TRP A 65 -3.39 -18.16 7.82
N LEU A 66 -2.25 -18.16 8.52
CA LEU A 66 -1.36 -17.00 8.60
C LEU A 66 -0.77 -16.62 7.24
N GLY A 67 -0.33 -17.61 6.46
CA GLY A 67 0.18 -17.41 5.10
C GLY A 67 -0.91 -16.86 4.17
N ALA A 68 -2.12 -17.42 4.21
CA ALA A 68 -3.25 -16.93 3.44
C ALA A 68 -3.62 -15.49 3.83
N TRP A 69 -3.66 -15.18 5.14
CA TRP A 69 -3.95 -13.85 5.65
C TRP A 69 -2.91 -12.82 5.19
N LEU A 70 -1.63 -13.04 5.47
CA LEU A 70 -0.56 -12.10 5.12
C LEU A 70 -0.35 -11.98 3.60
N GLY A 71 -0.58 -13.07 2.87
CA GLY A 71 -0.54 -13.08 1.40
C GLY A 71 -1.68 -12.23 0.80
N THR A 72 -2.92 -12.48 1.21
CA THR A 72 -4.07 -11.73 0.71
C THR A 72 -4.06 -10.26 1.14
N GLU A 73 -3.55 -9.95 2.34
CA GLU A 73 -3.28 -8.58 2.79
C GLU A 73 -2.25 -7.88 1.90
N SER A 74 -1.15 -8.55 1.56
CA SER A 74 -0.13 -7.98 0.66
C SER A 74 -0.69 -7.72 -0.74
N ALA A 75 -1.55 -8.60 -1.24
CA ALA A 75 -2.28 -8.42 -2.49
C ALA A 75 -3.26 -7.24 -2.41
N ALA A 76 -3.99 -7.10 -1.30
CA ALA A 76 -4.92 -6.00 -1.07
C ALA A 76 -4.23 -4.63 -1.12
N ILE A 77 -3.11 -4.48 -0.41
CA ILE A 77 -2.30 -3.27 -0.42
C ILE A 77 -1.76 -2.99 -1.84
N ALA A 78 -1.30 -4.03 -2.56
CA ALA A 78 -0.83 -3.89 -3.94
C ALA A 78 -1.92 -3.40 -4.91
N ILE A 79 -3.17 -3.87 -4.78
CA ILE A 79 -4.31 -3.38 -5.57
C ILE A 79 -4.53 -1.89 -5.33
N LEU A 80 -4.50 -1.46 -4.05
CA LEU A 80 -4.72 -0.08 -3.64
C LEU A 80 -3.54 0.85 -3.97
N ALA A 81 -2.33 0.29 -4.10
CA ALA A 81 -1.14 1.05 -4.49
C ALA A 81 -1.26 1.65 -5.89
N ALA A 82 -2.09 1.08 -6.78
CA ALA A 82 -2.31 1.63 -8.12
C ALA A 82 -3.00 3.02 -8.10
N PRO A 83 -4.22 3.18 -7.56
CA PRO A 83 -4.84 4.50 -7.45
C PRO A 83 -4.04 5.44 -6.54
N ALA A 84 -3.39 4.94 -5.48
CA ALA A 84 -2.52 5.76 -4.63
C ALA A 84 -1.32 6.34 -5.40
N SER A 85 -0.70 5.55 -6.27
CA SER A 85 0.42 6.00 -7.12
C SER A 85 -0.02 7.06 -8.13
N VAL A 86 -1.23 6.95 -8.69
CA VAL A 86 -1.81 8.01 -9.53
C VAL A 86 -2.02 9.27 -8.71
N ALA A 87 -2.60 9.16 -7.51
CA ALA A 87 -2.83 10.30 -6.63
C ALA A 87 -1.52 11.03 -6.31
N ALA A 88 -0.47 10.28 -5.97
CA ALA A 88 0.83 10.82 -5.61
C ALA A 88 1.48 11.53 -6.81
N ALA A 89 1.51 10.87 -7.97
CA ALA A 89 2.07 11.45 -9.20
C ALA A 89 1.38 12.75 -9.61
N ARG A 90 0.03 12.79 -9.57
CA ARG A 90 -0.74 14.02 -9.88
C ARG A 90 -0.48 15.12 -8.86
N THR A 91 -0.40 14.77 -7.58
CA THR A 91 -0.11 15.73 -6.51
C THR A 91 1.24 16.40 -6.69
N VAL A 92 2.27 15.63 -7.06
CA VAL A 92 3.62 16.14 -7.33
C VAL A 92 3.64 17.09 -8.54
N VAL A 93 2.85 16.79 -9.59
CA VAL A 93 2.75 17.64 -10.79
C VAL A 93 1.84 18.86 -10.57
N GLY A 94 1.07 18.89 -9.49
CA GLY A 94 0.09 19.94 -9.21
C GLY A 94 -1.22 19.79 -9.99
N ASP A 95 -1.47 18.60 -10.56
CA ASP A 95 -2.72 18.30 -11.26
C ASP A 95 -3.84 17.96 -10.26
N PRO A 96 -5.10 18.34 -10.52
CA PRO A 96 -6.22 18.04 -9.63
C PRO A 96 -6.44 16.53 -9.50
N VAL A 97 -6.72 16.07 -8.29
CA VAL A 97 -7.00 14.67 -7.96
C VAL A 97 -8.51 14.43 -8.00
N GLY A 98 -9.03 14.04 -9.16
CA GLY A 98 -10.45 13.72 -9.35
C GLY A 98 -10.82 12.31 -8.88
N ARG A 99 -12.00 12.13 -8.25
CA ARG A 99 -12.46 10.83 -7.73
C ARG A 99 -12.51 9.74 -8.80
N ARG A 100 -13.12 10.03 -9.95
CA ARG A 100 -13.18 9.10 -11.09
C ARG A 100 -11.79 8.82 -11.66
N THR A 101 -10.97 9.86 -11.74
CA THR A 101 -9.61 9.77 -12.27
C THR A 101 -8.75 8.80 -11.48
N LEU A 102 -8.90 8.71 -10.16
CA LEU A 102 -8.11 7.76 -9.36
C LEU A 102 -8.34 6.29 -9.76
N LEU A 103 -9.59 5.92 -10.04
CA LEU A 103 -9.94 4.54 -10.40
C LEU A 103 -9.75 4.26 -11.89
N THR A 104 -9.92 5.25 -12.75
CA THR A 104 -9.83 5.07 -14.21
C THR A 104 -8.44 5.33 -14.78
N ALA A 105 -7.61 6.15 -14.14
CA ALA A 105 -6.28 6.50 -14.64
C ALA A 105 -5.28 5.34 -14.72
N PRO A 106 -5.32 4.31 -13.85
CA PRO A 106 -4.54 3.09 -14.11
C PRO A 106 -4.93 2.44 -15.45
N GLY A 107 -6.19 2.59 -15.86
CA GLY A 107 -6.69 2.26 -17.20
C GLY A 107 -6.38 0.82 -17.61
N ARG A 108 -5.72 0.65 -18.75
CA ARG A 108 -5.36 -0.67 -19.31
C ARG A 108 -4.34 -1.45 -18.46
N ARG A 109 -3.80 -0.87 -17.38
CA ARG A 109 -2.84 -1.53 -16.49
C ARG A 109 -3.50 -2.34 -15.38
N TRP A 110 -4.81 -2.23 -15.16
CA TRP A 110 -5.53 -2.99 -14.13
C TRP A 110 -5.26 -4.51 -14.18
N PRO A 111 -5.29 -5.19 -15.35
CA PRO A 111 -4.96 -6.61 -15.41
C PRO A 111 -3.54 -6.93 -14.93
N ALA A 112 -2.57 -6.07 -15.26
CA ALA A 112 -1.19 -6.22 -14.79
C ALA A 112 -1.07 -5.95 -13.28
N VAL A 113 -1.80 -4.96 -12.75
CA VAL A 113 -1.88 -4.70 -11.30
C VAL A 113 -2.46 -5.90 -10.57
N LEU A 114 -3.56 -6.47 -11.06
CA LEU A 114 -4.19 -7.66 -10.46
C LEU A 114 -3.26 -8.88 -10.52
N GLY A 115 -2.61 -9.11 -11.66
CA GLY A 115 -1.64 -10.19 -11.79
C GLY A 115 -0.44 -10.04 -10.84
N LEU A 116 0.09 -8.82 -10.69
CA LEU A 116 1.16 -8.53 -9.73
C LEU A 116 0.68 -8.63 -8.28
N ALA A 117 -0.55 -8.23 -7.98
CA ALA A 117 -1.11 -8.37 -6.64
C ALA A 117 -1.20 -9.84 -6.23
N VAL A 118 -1.65 -10.72 -7.14
CA VAL A 118 -1.66 -12.18 -6.92
C VAL A 118 -0.23 -12.69 -6.72
N LEU A 119 0.73 -12.28 -7.54
CA LEU A 119 2.12 -12.69 -7.40
C LEU A 119 2.73 -12.24 -6.06
N ILE A 120 2.52 -10.97 -5.68
CA ILE A 120 2.98 -10.40 -4.41
C ILE A 120 2.36 -11.15 -3.23
N GLY A 121 1.06 -11.45 -3.30
CA GLY A 121 0.39 -12.24 -2.28
C GLY A 121 0.92 -13.67 -2.16
N ALA A 122 1.18 -14.33 -3.30
CA ALA A 122 1.78 -15.67 -3.32
C ALA A 122 3.20 -15.68 -2.76
N VAL A 123 4.03 -14.68 -3.10
CA VAL A 123 5.38 -14.51 -2.56
C VAL A 123 5.34 -14.27 -1.05
N ALA A 124 4.45 -13.40 -0.57
CA ALA A 124 4.28 -13.15 0.85
C ALA A 124 3.80 -14.41 1.60
N ALA A 125 2.81 -15.13 1.08
CA ALA A 125 2.35 -16.39 1.67
C ALA A 125 3.48 -17.44 1.72
N GLY A 126 4.20 -17.64 0.61
CA GLY A 126 5.35 -18.55 0.55
C GLY A 126 6.47 -18.19 1.53
N ALA A 127 6.74 -16.88 1.70
CA ALA A 127 7.74 -16.40 2.63
C ALA A 127 7.37 -16.65 4.11
N VAL A 128 6.07 -16.70 4.43
CA VAL A 128 5.59 -17.12 5.75
C VAL A 128 5.88 -18.59 6.00
N PHE A 129 5.62 -19.46 5.02
CA PHE A 129 5.93 -20.90 5.12
C PHE A 129 7.43 -21.19 5.26
N ALA A 130 8.29 -20.31 4.73
CA ALA A 130 9.75 -20.40 4.86
C ALA A 130 10.28 -19.92 6.23
N CYS A 131 9.60 -20.26 7.33
CA CYS A 131 9.93 -19.88 8.71
C CYS A 131 9.67 -18.41 9.10
N GLY A 132 8.81 -17.69 8.38
CA GLY A 132 8.32 -16.36 8.76
C GLY A 132 9.30 -15.20 8.59
N LEU A 133 10.58 -15.36 8.94
CA LEU A 133 11.58 -14.28 8.80
C LEU A 133 11.72 -13.75 7.35
N PRO A 134 11.67 -14.58 6.30
CA PRO A 134 11.69 -14.10 4.92
C PRO A 134 10.51 -13.20 4.54
N TRP A 135 9.39 -13.27 5.28
CA TRP A 135 8.22 -12.44 4.99
C TRP A 135 8.51 -10.96 5.11
N ALA A 136 9.28 -10.53 6.12
CA ALA A 136 9.61 -9.11 6.28
C ALA A 136 10.42 -8.58 5.09
N VAL A 137 11.34 -9.39 4.57
CA VAL A 137 12.15 -9.05 3.39
C VAL A 137 11.29 -9.01 2.13
N ALA A 138 10.45 -10.02 1.93
CA ALA A 138 9.52 -10.08 0.80
C ALA A 138 8.55 -8.89 0.80
N TYR A 139 7.94 -8.62 1.95
CA TYR A 139 7.02 -7.50 2.15
C TYR A 139 7.70 -6.15 1.87
N ALA A 140 8.91 -5.94 2.39
CA ALA A 140 9.69 -4.73 2.13
C ALA A 140 10.04 -4.55 0.64
N ALA A 141 10.40 -5.64 -0.04
CA ALA A 141 10.80 -5.61 -1.45
C ALA A 141 9.63 -5.37 -2.41
N CYS A 142 8.46 -5.93 -2.12
CA CYS A 142 7.31 -5.86 -3.02
C CYS A 142 6.60 -4.50 -3.05
N GLY A 143 6.82 -3.63 -2.05
CA GLY A 143 6.04 -2.40 -1.91
C GLY A 143 6.18 -1.39 -3.05
N LEU A 144 7.32 -1.38 -3.73
CA LEU A 144 7.59 -0.43 -4.82
C LEU A 144 7.17 -0.95 -6.20
N VAL A 145 6.74 -2.21 -6.32
CA VAL A 145 6.43 -2.86 -7.60
C VAL A 145 5.26 -2.18 -8.32
N VAL A 146 4.16 -1.94 -7.62
CA VAL A 146 2.96 -1.31 -8.21
C VAL A 146 3.19 0.19 -8.51
N PRO A 147 3.83 0.98 -7.63
CA PRO A 147 4.26 2.33 -7.98
C PRO A 147 5.13 2.41 -9.24
N VAL A 148 6.09 1.50 -9.41
CA VAL A 148 6.91 1.43 -10.64
C VAL A 148 6.04 1.09 -11.87
N LEU A 149 5.11 0.14 -11.76
CA LEU A 149 4.19 -0.17 -12.85
C LEU A 149 3.31 1.05 -13.21
N VAL A 150 2.78 1.77 -12.23
CA VAL A 150 1.73 2.77 -12.48
C VAL A 150 2.30 4.18 -12.67
N ALA A 151 3.14 4.66 -11.74
CA ALA A 151 3.71 6.00 -11.78
C ALA A 151 4.84 6.11 -12.82
N ASP A 152 5.78 5.15 -12.83
CA ASP A 152 6.91 5.18 -13.78
C ASP A 152 6.55 4.58 -15.14
N ARG A 153 5.36 3.98 -15.24
CA ARG A 153 4.84 3.37 -16.45
C ARG A 153 5.67 2.20 -17.00
N ALA A 154 6.50 1.56 -16.16
CA ALA A 154 7.37 0.45 -16.55
C ALA A 154 6.57 -0.76 -17.10
N THR A 155 7.24 -1.60 -17.89
CA THR A 155 6.65 -2.79 -18.54
C THR A 155 7.59 -4.00 -18.51
N GLY A 156 7.04 -5.21 -18.57
CA GLY A 156 7.81 -6.45 -18.62
C GLY A 156 8.68 -6.67 -17.36
N GLY A 157 9.87 -7.24 -17.53
CA GLY A 157 10.78 -7.53 -16.42
C GLY A 157 11.26 -6.30 -15.63
N GLN A 158 11.19 -5.10 -16.23
CA GLN A 158 11.56 -3.85 -15.54
C GLN A 158 10.66 -3.56 -14.33
N VAL A 159 9.43 -4.06 -14.34
CA VAL A 159 8.47 -3.89 -13.23
C VAL A 159 8.98 -4.56 -11.95
N ILE A 160 9.80 -5.60 -12.06
CA ILE A 160 10.36 -6.35 -10.93
C ILE A 160 11.80 -5.91 -10.65
N ALA A 161 12.63 -5.75 -11.69
CA ALA A 161 14.04 -5.42 -11.50
C ALA A 161 14.25 -4.00 -10.94
N ARG A 162 13.51 -3.01 -11.46
CA ARG A 162 13.66 -1.61 -11.05
C ARG A 162 13.35 -1.34 -9.57
N PRO A 163 12.24 -1.81 -8.98
CA PRO A 163 11.97 -1.55 -7.56
C PRO A 163 13.06 -2.16 -6.65
N LEU A 164 13.64 -3.31 -7.01
CA LEU A 164 14.75 -3.91 -6.27
C LEU A 164 16.01 -3.04 -6.35
N VAL A 165 16.37 -2.56 -7.54
CA VAL A 165 17.50 -1.63 -7.73
C VAL A 165 17.29 -0.35 -6.93
N LEU A 166 16.08 0.23 -6.98
CA LEU A 166 15.75 1.43 -6.21
C LEU A 166 15.88 1.16 -4.70
N LEU A 167 15.37 0.02 -4.22
CA LEU A 167 15.46 -0.34 -2.82
C LEU A 167 16.92 -0.45 -2.34
N VAL A 168 17.78 -1.12 -3.10
CA VAL A 168 19.20 -1.29 -2.76
C VAL A 168 19.95 0.05 -2.83
N ARG A 169 19.71 0.86 -3.87
CA ARG A 169 20.34 2.19 -4.01
C ARG A 169 19.91 3.16 -2.91
N GLY A 170 18.72 3.00 -2.38
CA GLY A 170 18.21 3.73 -1.21
C GLY A 170 18.60 3.11 0.14
N SER A 171 19.62 2.24 0.18
CA SER A 171 20.09 1.55 1.38
C SER A 171 19.00 0.78 2.13
N CYS A 172 18.03 0.22 1.41
CA CYS A 172 16.85 -0.48 1.92
C CYS A 172 15.95 0.37 2.84
N ARG A 173 16.16 1.68 2.92
CA ARG A 173 15.41 2.58 3.81
C ARG A 173 13.91 2.55 3.53
N ALA A 174 13.52 2.56 2.26
CA ALA A 174 12.11 2.48 1.87
C ALA A 174 11.45 1.21 2.41
N GLY A 175 12.15 0.07 2.34
CA GLY A 175 11.70 -1.20 2.90
C GLY A 175 11.57 -1.14 4.44
N GLY A 176 12.55 -0.55 5.12
CA GLY A 176 12.51 -0.35 6.57
C GLY A 176 11.32 0.52 7.01
N ILE A 177 11.05 1.63 6.31
CA ILE A 177 9.92 2.51 6.64
C ILE A 177 8.59 1.83 6.33
N ARG A 178 8.48 1.08 5.23
CA ARG A 178 7.30 0.28 4.93
C ARG A 178 7.01 -0.73 6.05
N LEU A 179 8.04 -1.42 6.55
CA LEU A 179 7.92 -2.32 7.70
C LEU A 179 7.49 -1.58 8.96
N LEU A 180 8.07 -0.41 9.25
CA LEU A 180 7.65 0.42 10.40
C LEU A 180 6.18 0.85 10.29
N GLY A 181 5.73 1.27 9.10
CA GLY A 181 4.33 1.59 8.85
C GLY A 181 3.41 0.39 9.10
N TYR A 182 3.81 -0.79 8.64
CA TYR A 182 3.08 -2.03 8.88
C TYR A 182 3.06 -2.43 10.37
N LEU A 183 4.17 -2.30 11.09
CA LEU A 183 4.23 -2.61 12.53
C LEU A 183 3.41 -1.64 13.38
N GLY A 184 3.42 -0.35 13.03
CA GLY A 184 2.53 0.64 13.65
C GLY A 184 1.07 0.28 13.42
N TRP A 185 0.73 -0.13 12.19
CA TRP A 185 -0.58 -0.63 11.87
C TRP A 185 -0.96 -1.89 12.68
N LEU A 186 -0.08 -2.88 12.71
CA LEU A 186 -0.29 -4.13 13.43
C LEU A 186 -0.56 -3.88 14.92
N THR A 187 0.11 -2.89 15.51
CA THR A 187 -0.13 -2.45 16.89
C THR A 187 -1.55 -1.91 17.08
N VAL A 188 -2.00 -1.02 16.21
CA VAL A 188 -3.38 -0.47 16.25
C VAL A 188 -4.40 -1.59 16.10
N ARG A 189 -4.16 -2.50 15.15
CA ARG A 189 -5.03 -3.64 14.87
C ARG A 189 -5.18 -4.56 16.08
N PHE A 190 -4.09 -4.93 16.76
CA PHE A 190 -4.15 -5.72 17.99
C PHE A 190 -4.85 -4.94 19.13
N ALA A 191 -4.57 -3.65 19.29
CA ALA A 191 -5.22 -2.84 20.32
C ALA A 191 -6.75 -2.77 20.13
N VAL A 192 -7.21 -2.58 18.88
CA VAL A 192 -8.65 -2.57 18.55
C VAL A 192 -9.25 -3.96 18.74
N GLY A 193 -8.58 -5.02 18.27
CA GLY A 193 -9.07 -6.39 18.42
C GLY A 193 -9.23 -6.81 19.88
N ILE A 194 -8.20 -6.59 20.71
CA ILE A 194 -8.22 -6.89 22.14
C ILE A 194 -9.28 -6.02 22.84
N GLY A 195 -9.33 -4.72 22.55
CA GLY A 195 -10.31 -3.80 23.15
C GLY A 195 -11.75 -4.18 22.82
N ALA A 196 -12.03 -4.61 21.59
CA ALA A 196 -13.35 -5.07 21.17
C ALA A 196 -13.76 -6.36 21.88
N GLN A 197 -12.83 -7.32 22.07
CA GLN A 197 -13.09 -8.53 22.84
C GLN A 197 -13.50 -8.18 24.28
N GLN A 198 -12.69 -7.38 24.98
CA GLN A 198 -12.95 -6.99 26.37
C GLN A 198 -14.30 -6.26 26.56
N LEU A 199 -14.72 -5.44 25.58
CA LEU A 199 -15.99 -4.72 25.64
C LEU A 199 -17.20 -5.65 25.45
N LEU A 200 -17.04 -6.72 24.69
CA LEU A 200 -18.13 -7.59 24.22
C LEU A 200 -18.20 -8.93 24.92
N ASP A 201 -17.31 -9.21 25.87
CA ASP A 201 -17.27 -10.46 26.65
C ASP A 201 -18.59 -10.80 27.38
N ARG A 202 -19.53 -9.85 27.49
CA ARG A 202 -20.88 -10.07 28.03
C ARG A 202 -21.91 -10.60 27.02
N SER A 203 -21.59 -10.69 25.73
CA SER A 203 -22.49 -11.18 24.68
C SER A 203 -21.77 -12.14 23.71
N PRO A 204 -21.73 -13.45 24.02
CA PRO A 204 -20.97 -14.43 23.25
C PRO A 204 -21.44 -14.55 21.78
N VAL A 205 -22.69 -14.17 21.49
CA VAL A 205 -23.24 -14.16 20.12
C VAL A 205 -22.80 -12.93 19.34
N ALA A 206 -22.58 -11.78 19.99
CA ALA A 206 -22.23 -10.53 19.31
C ALA A 206 -20.72 -10.38 19.03
N VAL A 207 -19.86 -11.01 19.87
CA VAL A 207 -18.40 -10.92 19.77
C VAL A 207 -17.86 -11.28 18.37
N PRO A 208 -18.26 -12.39 17.70
CA PRO A 208 -17.67 -12.78 16.43
C PRO A 208 -17.99 -11.79 15.30
N PHE A 209 -19.25 -11.33 15.25
CA PHE A 209 -19.70 -10.38 14.24
C PHE A 209 -19.07 -9.00 14.43
N ALA A 210 -19.03 -8.52 15.67
CA ALA A 210 -18.41 -7.24 15.98
C ALA A 210 -16.90 -7.26 15.75
N ALA A 211 -16.22 -8.36 16.08
CA ALA A 211 -14.82 -8.54 15.74
C ALA A 211 -14.63 -8.48 14.21
N ALA A 212 -15.38 -9.29 13.45
CA ALA A 212 -15.30 -9.31 11.98
C ALA A 212 -15.54 -7.92 11.35
N ILE A 213 -16.57 -7.20 11.81
CA ILE A 213 -16.85 -5.83 11.36
C ILE A 213 -15.68 -4.90 11.74
N GLY A 214 -15.17 -5.02 12.96
CA GLY A 214 -14.00 -4.28 13.43
C GLY A 214 -12.81 -4.47 12.51
N TRP A 215 -12.43 -5.72 12.22
CA TRP A 215 -11.36 -6.06 11.29
C TRP A 215 -11.57 -5.43 9.91
N VAL A 216 -12.76 -5.57 9.33
CA VAL A 216 -13.07 -4.99 8.01
C VAL A 216 -12.95 -3.47 8.00
N VAL A 217 -13.51 -2.78 9.00
CA VAL A 217 -13.48 -1.31 9.09
C VAL A 217 -12.05 -0.81 9.22
N VAL A 218 -11.27 -1.48 10.06
CA VAL A 218 -9.88 -1.18 10.37
C VAL A 218 -9.06 -1.39 9.08
N ASP A 219 -9.19 -2.55 8.41
CA ASP A 219 -8.50 -2.89 7.17
C ASP A 219 -8.86 -1.94 6.00
N ALA A 220 -10.12 -1.52 5.92
CA ALA A 220 -10.61 -0.61 4.88
C ALA A 220 -9.92 0.77 4.90
N ILE A 221 -9.36 1.16 6.05
CA ILE A 221 -8.62 2.43 6.22
C ILE A 221 -7.11 2.17 6.13
N ALA A 222 -6.62 1.10 6.72
CA ALA A 222 -5.19 0.85 6.77
C ALA A 222 -4.58 0.44 5.45
N TYR A 223 -5.26 -0.38 4.65
CA TYR A 223 -4.75 -0.79 3.35
C TYR A 223 -4.53 0.39 2.40
N PRO A 224 -5.49 1.34 2.24
CA PRO A 224 -5.22 2.50 1.42
C PRO A 224 -4.18 3.43 2.05
N ALA A 225 -4.04 3.49 3.38
CA ALA A 225 -2.97 4.25 4.03
C ALA A 225 -1.57 3.67 3.71
N LEU A 226 -1.39 2.35 3.84
CA LEU A 226 -0.14 1.67 3.49
C LEU A 226 0.16 1.77 1.99
N ALA A 227 -0.85 1.70 1.14
CA ALA A 227 -0.71 1.94 -0.29
C ALA A 227 -0.29 3.39 -0.63
N CYS A 228 -0.79 4.38 0.12
CA CYS A 228 -0.33 5.76 0.00
C CYS A 228 1.12 5.91 0.47
N LEU A 229 1.50 5.21 1.54
CA LEU A 229 2.89 5.17 2.00
C LEU A 229 3.81 4.61 0.91
N ASP A 230 3.42 3.55 0.21
CA ASP A 230 4.20 2.99 -0.91
C ASP A 230 4.44 3.99 -2.04
N ALA A 231 3.39 4.72 -2.41
CA ALA A 231 3.49 5.74 -3.43
C ALA A 231 4.43 6.89 -3.01
N CYS A 232 4.35 7.33 -1.75
CA CYS A 232 5.25 8.33 -1.17
C CYS A 232 6.70 7.82 -1.09
N LEU A 233 6.92 6.59 -0.64
CA LEU A 233 8.23 5.95 -0.56
C LEU A 233 8.87 5.79 -1.93
N HIS A 234 8.08 5.42 -2.95
CA HIS A 234 8.56 5.35 -4.33
C HIS A 234 9.08 6.70 -4.82
N LEU A 235 8.29 7.76 -4.67
CA LEU A 235 8.67 9.10 -5.08
C LEU A 235 9.90 9.61 -4.32
N GLU A 236 9.92 9.41 -3.01
CA GLU A 236 11.03 9.84 -2.16
C GLU A 236 12.34 9.12 -2.50
N ASN A 237 12.26 7.81 -2.77
CA ASN A 237 13.43 7.04 -3.15
C ASN A 237 13.97 7.48 -4.52
N ARG A 238 13.09 7.85 -5.46
CA ARG A 238 13.48 8.45 -6.74
C ARG A 238 14.05 9.86 -6.59
N MET A 239 13.55 10.68 -5.67
CA MET A 239 14.15 11.98 -5.36
C MET A 239 15.58 11.79 -4.84
N ARG A 240 15.81 10.84 -3.92
CA ARG A 240 17.14 10.56 -3.36
C ARG A 240 18.13 9.95 -4.34
N THR A 241 17.67 9.00 -5.16
CA THR A 241 18.58 8.15 -5.96
C THR A 241 18.67 8.56 -7.44
N GLU A 242 17.65 9.22 -7.96
CA GLU A 242 17.54 9.62 -9.38
C GLU A 242 17.43 11.14 -9.57
N GLY A 243 17.33 11.96 -8.51
CA GLY A 243 17.18 13.41 -8.63
C GLY A 243 15.85 13.84 -9.27
N LEU A 244 14.76 13.11 -8.97
CA LEU A 244 13.43 13.37 -9.52
C LEU A 244 12.93 14.81 -9.25
N ASP A 245 13.30 15.37 -8.10
CA ASP A 245 13.03 16.76 -7.71
C ASP A 245 13.59 17.78 -8.73
N LEU A 246 14.84 17.61 -9.16
CA LEU A 246 15.47 18.46 -10.16
C LEU A 246 14.80 18.32 -11.54
N ALA A 247 14.46 17.10 -11.92
CA ALA A 247 13.76 16.84 -13.18
C ALA A 247 12.38 17.51 -13.20
N LEU A 248 11.63 17.44 -12.10
CA LEU A 248 10.33 18.08 -11.95
C LEU A 248 10.42 19.61 -11.92
N ALA A 249 11.41 20.16 -11.22
CA ALA A 249 11.67 21.60 -11.20
C ALA A 249 11.96 22.12 -12.62
N THR A 250 12.81 21.41 -13.37
CA THR A 250 13.17 21.74 -14.75
C THR A 250 11.96 21.66 -15.68
N ALA A 251 11.16 20.59 -15.59
CA ALA A 251 9.95 20.42 -16.40
C ALA A 251 8.90 21.51 -16.10
N SER A 252 8.73 21.87 -14.83
CA SER A 252 7.81 22.92 -14.38
C SER A 252 8.25 24.31 -14.87
N ALA A 253 9.56 24.60 -14.87
CA ALA A 253 10.11 25.83 -15.42
C ALA A 253 9.86 25.94 -16.94
N ARG A 254 10.10 24.85 -17.68
CA ARG A 254 9.82 24.79 -19.12
C ARG A 254 8.33 25.01 -19.43
N ARG A 255 7.44 24.33 -18.71
CA ARG A 255 5.98 24.50 -18.88
C ARG A 255 5.56 25.96 -18.66
N ARG A 256 6.05 26.61 -17.60
CA ARG A 256 5.75 28.03 -17.32
C ARG A 256 6.23 28.95 -18.44
N ARG A 257 7.41 28.71 -18.99
CA ARG A 257 7.93 29.48 -20.13
C ARG A 257 7.04 29.36 -21.36
N THR A 258 6.63 28.15 -21.75
CA THR A 258 5.74 27.94 -22.90
C THR A 258 4.39 28.63 -22.74
N VAL A 259 3.82 28.62 -21.53
CA VAL A 259 2.56 29.34 -21.24
C VAL A 259 2.74 30.86 -21.37
N LEU A 260 3.85 31.41 -20.88
CA LEU A 260 4.13 32.84 -21.02
C LEU A 260 4.38 33.27 -22.46
N GLU A 261 5.04 32.42 -23.27
CA GLU A 261 5.24 32.66 -24.70
C GLU A 261 3.92 32.60 -25.48
N ALA A 262 2.97 31.74 -25.08
CA ALA A 262 1.66 31.63 -25.74
C ALA A 262 0.68 32.79 -25.43
N ILE A 263 0.96 33.59 -24.40
CA ILE A 263 0.13 34.75 -24.00
C ILE A 263 0.64 36.05 -24.66
N ARG A 264 1.85 36.06 -25.21
CA ARG A 264 2.45 37.20 -25.93
C ARG A 264 2.07 37.16 -27.40
#